data_AF-A0A1V4SUB5-F1
#
_entry.id   AF-A0A1V4SUB5-F1
#
_cell.length_a   1.000
_cell.length_b   1.000
_cell.length_c   1.000
_cell.angle_alpha   90.00
_cell.angle_beta   90.00
_cell.angle_gamma   90.00
#
_symmetry.space_group_name_H-M   'P 1'
#
loop_
_entity.id
_entity.type
_entity.pdbx_description
1 polymer ?
#
loop_
_entity_poly.entity_id
_entity_poly.type
_entity_poly.pdbx_seq_one_letter_code
_entity_poly.pdbx_strand_id
1 'polypeptide(L)'
;MLEWEKSEVALNIGGYKFDKKTNTYPVFINYHKSEGIADTINYEDRFISPSNIIAISKSGRTSSSEDIVTAYNAKDLGINMYLFVRKNKDDKDSKEFYFLGKINTIGKPKDIKMKSSNTKAVEITYQLETPVRDDIYDYITT
;
A
#
# COMPACT_ATOMS: atom_id res chain seq x y z
N MET A 1 -12.62 -3.04 -14.35
CA MET A 1 -11.52 -4.03 -14.43
C MET A 1 -10.27 -3.30 -14.93
N LEU A 2 -9.07 -3.65 -14.46
CA LEU A 2 -7.84 -2.89 -14.75
C LEU A 2 -7.21 -3.15 -16.13
N GLU A 3 -7.79 -3.98 -17.00
CA GLU A 3 -7.37 -4.21 -18.41
C GLU A 3 -5.86 -4.34 -18.67
N TRP A 4 -5.14 -5.06 -17.82
CA TRP A 4 -3.71 -5.33 -18.02
C TRP A 4 -3.49 -6.43 -19.08
N GLU A 5 -2.51 -6.19 -19.96
CA GLU A 5 -2.19 -7.04 -21.15
C GLU A 5 -1.68 -8.44 -20.78
N LYS A 6 -1.18 -8.59 -19.55
CA LYS A 6 -0.97 -9.88 -18.88
C LYS A 6 -1.81 -9.84 -17.61
N SER A 7 -2.50 -10.94 -17.32
CA SER A 7 -3.06 -11.19 -15.99
C SER A 7 -1.92 -11.32 -14.99
N GLU A 8 -1.28 -10.22 -14.63
CA GLU A 8 -0.31 -10.20 -13.54
C GLU A 8 -1.10 -10.42 -12.26
N VAL A 9 -1.04 -11.65 -11.75
CA VAL A 9 -1.56 -11.98 -10.42
C VAL A 9 -0.90 -11.03 -9.42
N ALA A 10 -1.65 -10.50 -8.46
CA ALA A 10 -1.16 -9.58 -7.41
C ALA A 10 0.17 -10.02 -6.75
N LEU A 11 0.39 -11.34 -6.68
CA LEU A 11 1.62 -11.99 -6.22
C LEU A 11 2.90 -11.54 -6.96
N ASN A 12 2.81 -11.17 -8.25
CA ASN A 12 3.95 -10.79 -9.08
C ASN A 12 4.31 -9.29 -9.01
N ILE A 13 3.44 -8.46 -8.43
CA ILE A 13 3.59 -7.00 -8.35
C ILE A 13 4.51 -6.60 -7.17
N GLY A 14 4.52 -7.41 -6.10
CA GLY A 14 5.41 -7.24 -4.96
C GLY A 14 5.14 -5.97 -4.13
N GLY A 15 3.87 -5.60 -3.95
CA GLY A 15 3.45 -4.44 -3.16
C GLY A 15 2.84 -3.35 -4.03
N TYR A 16 3.57 -2.77 -4.97
CA TYR A 16 3.02 -1.77 -5.89
C TYR A 16 3.79 -1.71 -7.21
N LYS A 17 3.19 -1.19 -8.27
CA LYS A 17 3.84 -1.02 -9.57
C LYS A 17 3.15 0.09 -10.35
N PHE A 18 3.93 0.98 -10.94
CA PHE A 18 3.40 1.88 -11.96
C PHE A 18 3.34 1.13 -13.29
N ASP A 19 2.16 1.11 -13.91
CA ASP A 19 1.95 0.64 -15.27
C ASP A 19 1.70 1.83 -16.21
N LYS A 20 2.66 2.05 -17.11
CA LYS A 20 2.63 3.12 -18.11
C LYS A 20 1.49 2.94 -19.12
N LYS A 21 1.12 1.69 -19.43
CA LYS A 21 0.11 1.42 -20.47
C LYS A 21 -1.28 1.86 -20.04
N THR A 22 -1.67 1.48 -18.83
CA THR A 22 -2.99 1.86 -18.27
C THR A 22 -2.97 3.16 -17.48
N ASN A 23 -1.79 3.77 -17.32
CA ASN A 23 -1.55 4.93 -16.45
C ASN A 23 -2.07 4.70 -15.03
N THR A 24 -1.80 3.51 -14.49
CA THR A 24 -2.26 3.09 -13.16
C THR A 24 -1.13 2.74 -12.22
N TYR A 25 -1.37 2.90 -10.93
CA TYR A 25 -0.46 2.55 -9.85
C TYR A 25 -1.24 1.77 -8.78
N PRO A 26 -1.46 0.45 -8.98
CA PRO A 26 -2.07 -0.34 -7.92
C PRO A 26 -1.08 -0.57 -6.77
N VAL A 27 -1.65 -0.57 -5.56
CA VAL A 27 -0.99 -0.82 -4.28
C VAL A 27 -1.69 -1.99 -3.62
N PHE A 28 -0.94 -3.04 -3.30
CA PHE A 28 -1.36 -4.28 -2.68
C PHE A 28 -0.70 -4.40 -1.31
N ILE A 29 -1.52 -4.45 -0.27
CA ILE A 29 -1.06 -4.55 1.12
C ILE A 29 -1.54 -5.86 1.73
N ASN A 30 -0.60 -6.59 2.34
CA ASN A 30 -0.90 -7.70 3.22
C ASN A 30 -1.04 -7.13 4.62
N TYR A 31 -2.27 -6.94 5.06
CA TYR A 31 -2.51 -6.30 6.34
C TYR A 31 -2.38 -7.33 7.47
N HIS A 32 -1.51 -7.02 8.41
CA HIS A 32 -1.32 -7.76 9.66
C HIS A 32 -1.46 -6.76 10.80
N LYS A 33 -2.49 -6.91 11.61
CA LYS A 33 -2.66 -6.09 12.80
C LYS A 33 -1.72 -6.63 13.89
N SER A 34 -0.81 -5.79 14.38
CA SER A 34 0.08 -6.18 15.48
C SER A 34 -0.72 -6.28 16.79
N GLU A 35 -0.80 -7.46 17.39
CA GLU A 35 -1.41 -7.68 18.71
C GLU A 35 -0.34 -7.44 19.82
N GLY A 36 -0.26 -6.23 20.38
CA GLY A 36 0.51 -5.98 21.61
C GLY A 36 1.54 -4.84 21.56
N ILE A 37 2.11 -4.54 22.74
CA ILE A 37 2.93 -3.36 23.06
C ILE A 37 4.10 -3.19 22.08
N ALA A 38 4.12 -2.00 21.48
CA ALA A 38 5.13 -1.51 20.56
C ALA A 38 6.50 -1.34 21.24
N ASP A 39 7.30 -2.40 21.36
CA ASP A 39 8.67 -2.29 21.91
C ASP A 39 9.80 -2.69 20.96
N THR A 40 9.51 -2.87 19.68
CA THR A 40 10.53 -2.73 18.63
C THR A 40 9.88 -2.05 17.43
N ILE A 41 10.38 -0.86 17.06
CA ILE A 41 9.90 -0.06 15.92
C ILE A 41 10.01 -0.87 14.62
N ASN A 42 9.04 -1.74 14.37
CA ASN A 42 8.78 -2.36 13.09
C ASN A 42 7.86 -1.38 12.36
N TYR A 43 8.39 -0.77 11.31
CA TYR A 43 7.57 0.02 10.40
C TYR A 43 6.69 -0.96 9.64
N GLU A 44 5.43 -1.05 10.05
CA GLU A 44 4.41 -1.91 9.46
C GLU A 44 3.35 -1.05 8.77
N ASP A 45 2.71 -1.65 7.76
CA ASP A 45 1.55 -1.07 7.09
C ASP A 45 0.41 -0.96 8.10
N ARG A 46 -0.18 0.23 8.26
CA ARG A 46 -1.15 0.51 9.33
C ARG A 46 -2.25 1.47 8.86
N PHE A 47 -3.49 1.11 9.12
CA PHE A 47 -4.60 2.07 9.01
C PHE A 47 -4.50 3.08 10.15
N ILE A 48 -4.59 4.36 9.81
CA ILE A 48 -4.68 5.48 10.76
C ILE A 48 -6.14 5.90 10.97
N SER A 49 -6.98 5.66 9.96
CA SER A 49 -8.43 5.90 9.95
C SER A 49 -9.04 5.15 8.77
N PRO A 50 -10.38 5.08 8.63
CA PRO A 50 -11.03 4.50 7.45
C PRO A 50 -10.63 5.15 6.11
N SER A 51 -10.08 6.36 6.13
CA SER A 51 -9.65 7.07 4.91
C SER A 51 -8.14 7.17 4.74
N ASN A 52 -7.33 6.70 5.71
CA ASN A 52 -5.88 6.92 5.65
C ASN A 52 -5.12 5.67 6.09
N ILE A 53 -4.16 5.26 5.26
CA ILE A 53 -3.25 4.15 5.53
C ILE A 53 -1.81 4.63 5.33
N ILE A 54 -0.95 4.24 6.27
CA ILE A 54 0.49 4.38 6.11
C ILE A 54 1.04 3.04 5.65
N ALA A 55 1.82 3.05 4.58
CA ALA A 55 2.43 1.85 4.03
C ALA A 55 3.93 2.04 3.81
N ILE A 56 4.68 0.94 3.85
CA ILE A 56 6.12 0.93 3.65
C ILE A 56 6.44 0.52 2.22
N SER A 57 7.38 1.23 1.61
CA SER A 57 7.82 0.94 0.25
C SER A 57 8.50 -0.43 0.13
N LYS A 58 8.78 -0.85 -1.10
CA LYS A 58 9.72 -1.94 -1.37
C LYS A 58 11.07 -1.63 -0.71
N SER A 59 11.79 -2.67 -0.30
CA SER A 59 13.15 -2.55 0.25
C SER A 59 14.09 -1.88 -0.75
N GLY A 60 15.02 -1.07 -0.24
CA GLY A 60 16.05 -0.38 -1.01
C GLY A 60 15.60 0.95 -1.63
N ARG A 61 14.38 1.41 -1.32
CA ARG A 61 13.85 2.69 -1.83
C ARG A 61 14.20 3.86 -0.92
N THR A 62 14.19 5.03 -1.54
CA THR A 62 14.35 6.35 -0.93
C THR A 62 13.30 7.29 -1.49
N SER A 63 13.10 8.43 -0.84
CA SER A 63 12.22 9.53 -1.26
C SER A 63 12.49 10.01 -2.70
N SER A 64 13.73 9.83 -3.18
CA SER A 64 14.16 10.14 -4.55
C SER A 64 14.01 9.00 -5.57
N SER A 65 13.57 7.81 -5.16
CA SER A 65 13.36 6.68 -6.08
C SER A 65 12.22 6.99 -7.05
N GLU A 66 12.39 6.66 -8.34
CA GLU A 66 11.44 7.02 -9.41
C GLU A 66 10.00 6.58 -9.12
N ASP A 67 9.82 5.38 -8.57
CA ASP A 67 8.53 4.82 -8.19
C ASP A 67 7.85 5.56 -7.03
N ILE A 68 8.64 6.15 -6.13
CA ILE A 68 8.16 6.99 -5.02
C ILE A 68 7.82 8.38 -5.53
N VAL A 69 8.70 8.98 -6.33
CA VAL A 69 8.45 10.28 -6.97
C VAL A 69 7.19 10.22 -7.84
N THR A 70 7.01 9.14 -8.61
CA THR A 70 5.82 8.90 -9.42
C THR A 70 4.55 8.85 -8.56
N ALA A 71 4.57 8.12 -7.43
CA ALA A 71 3.45 8.06 -6.51
C ALA A 71 3.07 9.44 -5.92
N TYR A 72 4.06 10.26 -5.58
CA TYR A 72 3.84 11.60 -5.03
C TYR A 72 3.45 12.68 -6.05
N ASN A 73 3.68 12.41 -7.34
CA ASN A 73 3.24 13.29 -8.44
C ASN A 73 2.06 12.69 -9.23
N ALA A 74 1.43 11.62 -8.73
CA ALA A 74 0.44 10.86 -9.47
C ALA A 74 -0.73 11.73 -9.95
N LYS A 75 -1.21 12.64 -9.09
CA LYS A 75 -2.30 13.57 -9.42
C LYS A 75 -1.95 14.48 -10.60
N ASP A 76 -0.77 15.08 -10.58
CA ASP A 76 -0.31 16.00 -11.63
C ASP A 76 0.00 15.26 -12.94
N LEU A 77 0.42 14.00 -12.84
CA LEU A 77 0.68 13.10 -13.97
C LEU A 77 -0.59 12.39 -14.48
N GLY A 78 -1.76 12.63 -13.87
CA GLY A 78 -3.01 11.96 -14.23
C GLY A 78 -3.02 10.44 -13.98
N ILE A 79 -2.14 9.95 -13.11
CA ILE A 79 -2.00 8.52 -12.77
C ILE A 79 -3.06 8.13 -11.76
N ASN A 80 -3.84 7.09 -12.07
CA ASN A 80 -4.83 6.55 -11.14
C ASN A 80 -4.19 5.55 -10.19
N MET A 81 -4.23 5.83 -8.88
CA MET A 81 -3.75 4.91 -7.86
C MET A 81 -4.90 4.15 -7.21
N TYR A 82 -4.70 2.84 -6.96
CA TYR A 82 -5.76 1.96 -6.48
C TYR A 82 -5.27 1.11 -5.32
N LEU A 83 -6.07 1.01 -4.26
CA LEU A 83 -5.71 0.24 -3.07
C LEU A 83 -6.41 -1.12 -3.04
N PHE A 84 -5.61 -2.15 -2.82
CA PHE A 84 -6.00 -3.54 -2.65
C PHE A 84 -5.43 -4.04 -1.32
N VAL A 85 -6.26 -4.60 -0.45
CA VAL A 85 -5.83 -5.10 0.85
C VAL A 85 -6.33 -6.52 1.07
N ARG A 86 -5.49 -7.41 1.60
CA ARG A 86 -5.96 -8.70 2.13
C ARG A 86 -5.62 -8.83 3.60
N LYS A 87 -6.51 -9.46 4.35
CA LYS A 87 -6.31 -9.76 5.78
C LYS A 87 -5.55 -11.08 5.90
N ASN A 88 -4.26 -11.01 6.27
CA ASN A 88 -3.36 -12.14 6.50
C ASN A 88 -3.16 -13.10 5.29
N LYS A 89 -2.00 -13.74 5.17
CA LYS A 89 -1.70 -14.71 4.10
C LYS A 89 -1.98 -16.16 4.52
N ASP A 90 -2.03 -16.42 5.82
CA ASP A 90 -2.10 -17.77 6.39
C ASP A 90 -3.53 -18.25 6.66
N ASP A 91 -4.52 -17.38 6.45
CA ASP A 91 -5.92 -17.74 6.57
C ASP A 91 -6.37 -18.49 5.32
N LYS A 92 -6.79 -19.75 5.49
CA LYS A 92 -7.15 -20.64 4.36
C LYS A 92 -8.34 -20.11 3.55
N ASP A 93 -9.12 -19.22 4.14
CA ASP A 93 -10.36 -18.67 3.59
C ASP A 93 -10.21 -17.25 2.98
N SER A 94 -9.06 -16.57 3.13
CA SER A 94 -8.87 -15.16 2.66
C SER A 94 -7.66 -14.98 1.72
N LYS A 95 -7.63 -15.72 0.61
CA LYS A 95 -6.58 -15.57 -0.42
C LYS A 95 -6.71 -14.30 -1.27
N GLU A 96 -7.91 -13.72 -1.33
CA GLU A 96 -8.26 -12.65 -2.25
C GLU A 96 -8.02 -11.26 -1.65
N PHE A 97 -7.72 -10.29 -2.52
CA PHE A 97 -7.60 -8.88 -2.13
C PHE A 97 -8.95 -8.18 -2.23
N TYR A 98 -9.31 -7.45 -1.18
CA TYR A 98 -10.39 -6.46 -1.21
C TYR A 98 -9.92 -5.22 -1.97
N PHE A 99 -10.66 -4.82 -2.99
CA PHE A 99 -10.48 -3.51 -3.61
C PHE A 99 -11.12 -2.45 -2.71
N LEU A 100 -10.32 -1.54 -2.17
CA LEU A 100 -10.78 -0.52 -1.24
C LEU A 100 -11.06 0.84 -1.90
N GLY A 101 -10.62 1.02 -3.16
CA GLY A 101 -10.93 2.22 -3.94
C GLY A 101 -9.72 2.96 -4.47
N LYS A 102 -9.98 4.18 -4.95
CA LYS A 102 -8.95 5.12 -5.39
C LYS A 102 -8.25 5.76 -4.20
N ILE A 103 -6.94 5.94 -4.34
CA ILE A 103 -6.10 6.60 -3.36
C ILE A 103 -5.29 7.72 -3.99
N ASN A 104 -4.81 8.63 -3.15
CA ASN A 104 -3.76 9.59 -3.49
C ASN A 104 -2.71 9.58 -2.38
N THR A 105 -1.49 9.96 -2.70
CA THR A 105 -0.46 10.23 -1.68
C THR A 105 -0.71 11.58 -1.02
N ILE A 106 -0.46 11.67 0.28
CA ILE A 106 -0.55 12.92 1.04
C ILE A 106 0.71 13.12 1.89
N GLY A 107 1.00 14.38 2.24
CA GLY A 107 2.20 14.72 3.01
C GLY A 107 3.48 14.59 2.19
N LYS A 108 4.56 14.12 2.82
CA LYS A 108 5.88 13.92 2.18
C LYS A 108 6.38 12.51 2.42
N PRO A 109 7.11 11.89 1.45
CA PRO A 109 7.75 10.61 1.67
C PRO A 109 8.77 10.73 2.80
N LYS A 110 8.77 9.77 3.72
CA LYS A 110 9.70 9.76 4.85
C LYS A 110 10.67 8.58 4.73
N ASP A 111 11.94 8.90 4.53
CA ASP A 111 13.01 7.89 4.50
C ASP A 111 13.18 7.23 5.88
N ILE A 112 13.18 5.91 5.88
CA ILE A 112 13.33 5.07 7.08
C ILE A 112 14.39 3.99 6.84
N LYS A 113 14.83 3.36 7.93
CA LYS A 113 15.64 2.13 7.90
C LYS A 113 14.86 1.01 8.57
N MET A 114 14.66 -0.09 7.85
CA MET A 114 14.05 -1.29 8.40
C MET A 114 15.02 -1.93 9.40
N LYS A 115 14.62 -2.07 10.67
CA LYS A 115 15.50 -2.63 11.71
C LYS A 115 15.88 -4.09 11.44
N SER A 116 14.98 -4.87 10.86
CA SER A 116 15.20 -6.31 10.59
C SER A 116 16.30 -6.58 9.56
N SER A 117 16.55 -5.66 8.63
CA SER A 117 17.47 -5.86 7.50
C SER A 117 18.48 -4.73 7.31
N ASN A 118 18.47 -3.71 8.17
CA ASN A 118 19.21 -2.44 8.01
C ASN A 118 19.08 -1.81 6.61
N THR A 119 17.99 -2.12 5.90
CA THR A 119 17.77 -1.69 4.52
C THR A 119 16.92 -0.41 4.50
N LYS A 120 17.19 0.49 3.54
CA LYS A 120 16.40 1.71 3.36
C LYS A 120 15.00 1.37 2.85
N ALA A 121 14.01 2.12 3.31
CA ALA A 121 12.66 2.11 2.78
C ALA A 121 12.03 3.50 2.96
N VAL A 122 10.81 3.68 2.47
CA VAL A 122 10.06 4.93 2.57
C VAL A 122 8.71 4.66 3.20
N GLU A 123 8.34 5.45 4.20
CA GLU A 123 6.98 5.53 4.72
C GLU A 123 6.15 6.45 3.82
N ILE A 124 5.05 5.92 3.30
CA ILE A 124 4.13 6.58 2.37
C ILE A 124 2.77 6.67 3.02
N THR A 125 2.16 7.86 3.03
CA THR A 125 0.79 8.04 3.50
C THR A 125 -0.14 8.12 2.31
N TYR A 126 -1.10 7.19 2.26
CA TYR A 126 -2.17 7.18 1.27
C TYR A 126 -3.49 7.61 1.90
N GLN A 127 -4.24 8.43 1.17
CA GLN A 127 -5.60 8.83 1.48
C GLN A 127 -6.56 8.21 0.46
N LEU A 128 -7.61 7.52 0.93
CA LEU A 128 -8.69 7.06 0.07
C LEU A 128 -9.62 8.23 -0.29
N GLU A 129 -10.06 8.29 -1.55
CA GLU A 129 -11.05 9.28 -2.00
C GLU A 129 -12.42 9.05 -1.36
N THR A 130 -12.74 7.80 -1.02
CA THR A 130 -13.92 7.39 -0.26
C THR A 130 -13.46 6.53 0.90
N PRO A 131 -13.91 6.80 2.15
CA PRO A 131 -13.56 5.97 3.29
C PRO A 131 -13.89 4.49 3.04
N VAL A 132 -13.09 3.59 3.60
CA VAL A 132 -13.41 2.17 3.63
C VAL A 132 -14.75 1.98 4.34
N ARG A 133 -15.63 1.14 3.78
CA ARG A 133 -16.92 0.80 4.38
C ARG A 133 -16.70 0.17 5.77
N ASP A 134 -17.48 0.60 6.77
CA ASP A 134 -17.23 0.28 8.18
C ASP A 134 -17.07 -1.22 8.46
N ASP A 135 -17.93 -2.08 7.91
CA ASP A 135 -17.86 -3.54 8.05
C ASP A 135 -16.57 -4.16 7.46
N ILE A 136 -16.08 -3.65 6.32
CA ILE A 136 -14.82 -4.08 5.71
C ILE A 136 -13.63 -3.55 6.50
N TYR A 137 -13.70 -2.31 6.97
CA TYR A 137 -12.67 -1.72 7.80
C TYR A 137 -12.52 -2.49 9.12
N ASP A 138 -13.63 -2.74 9.81
CA ASP A 138 -13.68 -3.54 11.03
C ASP A 138 -13.17 -4.95 10.77
N TYR A 139 -13.59 -5.61 9.68
CA TYR A 139 -13.09 -6.93 9.33
C TYR A 139 -11.56 -6.93 9.14
N ILE A 140 -11.01 -6.02 8.33
CA ILE A 140 -9.56 -5.96 8.03
C ILE A 140 -8.75 -5.60 9.28
N THR A 141 -9.25 -4.68 10.09
CA THR A 141 -8.54 -4.14 11.25
C THR A 141 -8.86 -4.86 12.56
N THR A 142 -9.61 -5.95 12.54
CA THR A 142 -9.81 -6.83 13.71
C THR A 142 -8.61 -7.72 13.92
#